data_AF-A0A960US68-F1
#
_entry.id   AF-A0A960US68-F1
#
_cell.length_a   1.000
_cell.length_b   1.000
_cell.length_c   1.000
_cell.angle_alpha   90.00
_cell.angle_beta   90.00
_cell.angle_gamma   90.00
#
_symmetry.space_group_name_H-M   'P 1'
#
loop_
_entity.id
_entity.type
_entity.pdbx_description
1 polymer ?
#
loop_
_entity_poly.entity_id
_entity_poly.type
_entity_poly.pdbx_seq_one_letter_code
_entity_poly.pdbx_strand_id
1 'polypeptide(L)'
;MRNSRILLSLVVVAGLAATQCGDKQDLSKYDASCKKVLKCDKSMSDLQNNPNLPANVNLEEQCQKSLAAIEKKAPASLPKVEKCIADTACEELSLATCLATAQAEIMQNIPGAQGLPQ
;
A
#
# COMPACT_ATOMS: atom_id res chain seq x y z
N MET A 1 2.88 57.02 -3.70
CA MET A 1 2.75 56.43 -5.05
C MET A 1 3.90 55.46 -5.28
N ARG A 2 3.53 54.24 -5.70
CA ARG A 2 4.26 53.31 -6.58
C ARG A 2 5.59 52.66 -6.13
N ASN A 3 5.60 51.35 -6.40
CA ASN A 3 6.71 50.42 -6.64
C ASN A 3 7.25 49.67 -5.42
N SER A 4 7.58 48.38 -5.51
CA SER A 4 7.11 47.29 -6.37
C SER A 4 7.69 46.01 -5.77
N ARG A 5 6.91 44.95 -5.87
CA ARG A 5 7.24 43.52 -5.77
C ARG A 5 8.73 43.12 -5.67
N ILE A 6 9.08 42.48 -4.56
CA ILE A 6 10.15 41.48 -4.44
C ILE A 6 9.40 40.21 -3.97
N LEU A 7 8.78 39.41 -4.83
CA LEU A 7 9.37 38.38 -5.68
C LEU A 7 10.54 37.62 -5.06
N LEU A 8 10.24 36.35 -4.81
CA LEU A 8 11.08 35.18 -5.05
C LEU A 8 12.12 34.80 -3.98
N SER A 9 11.95 33.54 -3.57
CA SER A 9 12.98 32.60 -3.17
C SER A 9 13.40 32.66 -1.70
N LEU A 10 12.88 31.72 -0.91
CA LEU A 10 13.73 31.06 0.08
C LEU A 10 13.42 29.56 0.15
N VAL A 11 14.15 28.84 -0.69
CA VAL A 11 14.87 27.60 -0.37
C VAL A 11 14.02 26.39 0.06
N VAL A 12 13.63 25.62 -0.96
CA VAL A 12 13.56 24.16 -0.91
C VAL A 12 14.94 23.61 -0.57
N VAL A 13 15.22 23.29 0.69
CA VAL A 13 16.19 22.25 1.08
C VAL A 13 15.77 21.70 2.46
N ALA A 14 14.78 20.83 2.47
CA ALA A 14 14.60 19.84 3.54
C ALA A 14 14.82 18.44 2.94
N GLY A 15 15.88 18.30 2.14
CA GLY A 15 16.36 17.02 1.65
C GLY A 15 17.81 16.93 2.09
N LEU A 16 18.07 16.18 3.17
CA LEU A 16 19.34 15.54 3.57
C LEU A 16 19.19 14.99 5.00
N ALA A 17 18.20 14.13 5.22
CA ALA A 17 18.09 13.34 6.45
C ALA A 17 17.66 11.88 6.17
N ALA A 18 17.92 11.36 4.97
CA ALA A 18 17.45 10.02 4.55
C ALA A 18 18.57 9.08 4.08
N THR A 19 19.82 9.32 4.46
CA THR A 19 20.95 8.44 4.07
C THR A 19 21.71 7.96 5.29
N GLN A 20 21.03 7.19 6.16
CA GLN A 20 21.55 6.17 7.08
C GLN A 20 20.55 5.91 8.22
N CYS A 21 19.39 5.36 7.89
CA CYS A 21 18.58 4.58 8.82
C CYS A 21 18.07 3.42 7.97
N GLY A 22 18.40 2.18 8.35
CA GLY A 22 17.83 1.02 7.66
C GLY A 22 16.32 1.21 7.60
N ASP A 23 15.78 1.23 6.38
CA ASP A 23 14.38 1.52 6.09
C ASP A 23 13.51 0.45 6.75
N LYS A 24 13.24 0.63 8.05
CA LYS A 24 12.24 -0.14 8.76
C LYS A 24 10.92 0.41 8.25
N GLN A 25 10.43 -0.28 7.24
CA GLN A 25 9.11 -0.07 6.68
C GLN A 25 8.09 -0.01 7.82
N ASP A 26 7.54 1.18 8.05
CA ASP A 26 6.53 1.38 9.09
C ASP A 26 5.23 0.71 8.64
N LEU A 27 4.90 -0.42 9.27
CA LEU A 27 3.70 -1.20 8.95
C LEU A 27 2.44 -0.58 9.58
N SER A 28 2.61 0.19 10.66
CA SER A 28 1.53 0.73 11.47
C SER A 28 0.65 1.73 10.73
N LYS A 29 1.17 2.42 9.70
CA LYS A 29 0.35 3.28 8.84
C LYS A 29 -0.77 2.54 8.10
N TYR A 30 -0.65 1.21 7.95
CA TYR A 30 -1.66 0.38 7.27
C TYR A 30 -2.68 -0.26 8.21
N ASP A 31 -2.58 -0.02 9.53
CA ASP A 31 -3.47 -0.58 10.55
C ASP A 31 -4.95 -0.37 10.22
N ALA A 32 -5.35 0.86 9.90
CA ALA A 32 -6.75 1.19 9.67
C ALA A 32 -7.32 0.43 8.46
N SER A 33 -6.58 0.40 7.37
CA SER A 33 -6.94 -0.33 6.15
C SER A 33 -7.03 -1.83 6.42
N CYS A 34 -6.04 -2.41 7.10
CA CYS A 34 -6.00 -3.85 7.36
C CYS A 34 -7.01 -4.31 8.41
N LYS A 35 -7.29 -3.50 9.44
CA LYS A 35 -8.39 -3.76 10.38
C LYS A 35 -9.75 -3.74 9.69
N LYS A 36 -9.97 -2.80 8.76
CA LYS A 36 -11.20 -2.79 7.95
C LYS A 36 -11.30 -4.06 7.10
N VAL A 37 -10.22 -4.42 6.41
CA VAL A 37 -10.15 -5.65 5.60
C VAL A 37 -10.46 -6.89 6.43
N LEU A 38 -9.82 -7.08 7.57
CA LEU A 38 -10.06 -8.24 8.45
C LEU A 38 -11.52 -8.33 8.91
N LYS A 39 -12.14 -7.18 9.16
CA LYS A 39 -13.53 -7.11 9.61
C LYS A 39 -14.52 -7.36 8.47
N CYS A 40 -14.21 -6.92 7.26
CA CYS A 40 -15.17 -6.83 6.15
C CYS A 40 -14.96 -7.86 5.05
N ASP A 41 -13.71 -8.23 4.77
CA ASP A 41 -13.40 -9.23 3.76
C ASP A 41 -13.75 -10.62 4.29
N LYS A 42 -14.84 -11.17 3.75
CA LYS A 42 -15.30 -12.51 4.10
C LYS A 42 -14.22 -13.57 3.90
N SER A 43 -13.37 -13.44 2.88
CA SER A 43 -12.29 -14.41 2.64
C SER A 43 -11.21 -14.35 3.73
N MET A 44 -10.93 -13.17 4.27
CA MET A 44 -9.99 -13.01 5.39
C MET A 44 -10.59 -13.53 6.70
N SER A 45 -11.89 -13.29 6.93
CA SER A 45 -12.63 -13.89 8.04
C SER A 45 -12.66 -15.42 7.95
N ASP A 46 -12.95 -15.98 6.76
CA ASP A 46 -12.99 -17.43 6.55
C ASP A 46 -11.59 -18.06 6.74
N LEU A 47 -10.53 -17.38 6.29
CA LEU A 47 -9.15 -17.78 6.56
C LEU A 47 -8.81 -17.75 8.05
N GLN A 48 -9.25 -16.73 8.79
CA GLN A 48 -9.02 -16.62 10.23
C GLN A 48 -9.68 -17.75 11.02
N ASN A 49 -10.84 -18.23 10.54
CA ASN A 49 -11.58 -19.33 11.14
C ASN A 49 -11.16 -20.70 10.60
N ASN A 50 -10.19 -20.78 9.69
CA ASN A 50 -9.74 -22.05 9.13
C ASN A 50 -8.90 -22.81 10.16
N PRO A 51 -9.32 -24.03 10.59
CA PRO A 51 -8.57 -24.81 11.58
C PRO A 51 -7.20 -25.29 11.08
N ASN A 52 -6.94 -25.20 9.76
CA ASN A 52 -5.65 -25.52 9.16
C ASN A 52 -4.73 -24.29 9.01
N LEU A 53 -5.17 -23.10 9.43
CA LEU A 53 -4.31 -21.93 9.43
C LEU A 53 -3.19 -22.14 10.47
N PRO A 54 -1.91 -22.03 10.08
CA PRO A 54 -0.82 -22.17 11.04
C PRO A 54 -0.95 -21.14 12.16
N ALA A 55 -0.73 -21.56 13.41
CA ALA A 55 -0.94 -20.71 14.59
C ALA A 55 -0.05 -19.44 14.64
N ASN A 56 1.00 -19.39 13.83
CA ASN A 56 1.89 -18.24 13.68
C ASN A 56 1.46 -17.27 12.57
N VAL A 57 0.34 -17.49 11.89
CA VAL A 57 -0.15 -16.58 10.87
C VAL A 57 -0.95 -15.45 11.51
N ASN A 58 -0.40 -14.24 11.41
CA ASN A 58 -1.13 -13.02 11.68
C ASN A 58 -1.62 -12.40 10.36
N LEU A 59 -2.93 -12.54 10.10
CA LEU A 59 -3.54 -12.03 8.86
C LEU A 59 -3.51 -10.49 8.76
N GLU A 60 -3.48 -9.77 9.89
CA GLU A 60 -3.30 -8.32 9.91
C GLU A 60 -1.93 -7.94 9.40
N GLU A 61 -0.90 -8.59 9.94
CA GLU A 61 0.49 -8.38 9.55
C GLU A 61 0.73 -8.75 8.09
N GLN A 62 0.09 -9.82 7.59
CA GLN A 62 0.15 -10.21 6.17
C GLN A 62 -0.49 -9.15 5.26
N CYS A 63 -1.62 -8.58 5.66
CA CYS A 63 -2.23 -7.46 4.95
C CYS A 63 -1.29 -6.23 4.93
N GLN A 64 -0.73 -5.84 6.08
CA GLN A 64 0.17 -4.70 6.19
C GLN A 64 1.42 -4.91 5.32
N LYS A 65 2.03 -6.10 5.38
CA LYS A 65 3.17 -6.48 4.53
C LYS A 65 2.83 -6.41 3.05
N SER A 66 1.61 -6.76 2.66
CA SER A 66 1.16 -6.69 1.26
C SER A 66 1.05 -5.24 0.77
N LEU A 67 0.42 -4.36 1.55
CA LEU A 67 0.31 -2.93 1.21
C LEU A 67 1.68 -2.25 1.17
N ALA A 68 2.55 -2.61 2.10
CA ALA A 68 3.90 -2.07 2.13
C ALA A 68 4.78 -2.60 0.98
N ALA A 69 4.56 -3.85 0.54
CA ALA A 69 5.18 -4.36 -0.68
C ALA A 69 4.71 -3.62 -1.94
N ILE A 70 3.42 -3.21 -1.99
CA ILE A 70 2.90 -2.33 -3.05
C ILE A 70 3.57 -0.97 -2.99
N GLU A 71 3.71 -0.37 -1.81
CA GLU A 71 4.42 0.91 -1.68
C GLU A 71 5.82 0.86 -2.31
N LYS A 72 6.54 -0.24 -2.11
CA LYS A 72 7.88 -0.43 -2.65
C LYS A 72 7.90 -0.73 -4.15
N LYS A 73 6.96 -1.53 -4.66
CA LYS A 73 7.00 -2.09 -6.03
C LYS A 73 6.07 -1.39 -7.03
N ALA A 74 5.03 -0.74 -6.52
CA ALA A 74 3.99 -0.06 -7.28
C ALA A 74 3.44 1.15 -6.47
N PRO A 75 4.30 2.11 -6.10
CA PRO A 75 3.90 3.24 -5.24
C PRO A 75 2.75 4.06 -5.82
N ALA A 76 2.61 4.15 -7.15
CA ALA A 76 1.52 4.90 -7.78
C ALA A 76 0.15 4.20 -7.65
N SER A 77 0.16 2.89 -7.39
CA SER A 77 -1.04 2.10 -7.17
C SER A 77 -1.50 2.06 -5.71
N LEU A 78 -0.60 2.25 -4.74
CA LEU A 78 -0.95 2.22 -3.32
C LEU A 78 -2.14 3.14 -2.97
N PRO A 79 -2.19 4.41 -3.39
CA PRO A 79 -3.33 5.28 -3.08
C PRO A 79 -4.65 4.76 -3.66
N LYS A 80 -4.62 4.06 -4.80
CA LYS A 80 -5.82 3.48 -5.42
C LYS A 80 -6.30 2.27 -4.62
N VAL A 81 -5.38 1.44 -4.13
CA VAL A 81 -5.67 0.30 -3.25
C VAL A 81 -6.29 0.79 -1.94
N GLU A 82 -5.65 1.77 -1.28
CA GLU A 82 -6.14 2.32 -0.01
C GLU A 82 -7.50 3.00 -0.18
N LYS A 83 -7.70 3.73 -1.28
CA LYS A 83 -9.00 4.32 -1.63
C LYS A 83 -10.07 3.25 -1.87
N CYS A 84 -9.75 2.18 -2.60
CA CYS A 84 -10.65 1.05 -2.79
C CYS A 84 -11.07 0.46 -1.44
N ILE A 85 -10.11 0.19 -0.55
CA ILE A 85 -10.40 -0.33 0.80
C ILE A 85 -11.28 0.65 1.58
N ALA A 86 -11.00 1.96 1.53
CA ALA A 86 -11.73 2.98 2.27
C ALA A 86 -13.17 3.17 1.76
N ASP A 87 -13.38 3.22 0.45
CA ASP A 87 -14.64 3.59 -0.19
C ASP A 87 -15.59 2.39 -0.38
N THR A 88 -15.08 1.16 -0.46
CA THR A 88 -15.92 -0.03 -0.62
C THR A 88 -16.69 -0.36 0.66
N ALA A 89 -17.98 -0.63 0.51
CA ALA A 89 -18.86 -1.08 1.59
C ALA A 89 -18.39 -2.43 2.15
N CYS A 90 -18.64 -2.67 3.44
CA CYS A 90 -18.12 -3.85 4.14
C CYS A 90 -18.56 -5.17 3.49
N GLU A 91 -19.79 -5.22 2.97
CA GLU A 91 -20.40 -6.40 2.34
C GLU A 91 -19.76 -6.76 0.98
N GLU A 92 -19.12 -5.80 0.33
CA GLU A 92 -18.52 -5.93 -1.01
C GLU A 92 -16.98 -5.88 -0.97
N LEU A 93 -16.40 -5.65 0.22
CA LEU A 93 -14.97 -5.46 0.35
C LEU A 93 -14.24 -6.78 0.15
N SER A 94 -13.35 -6.80 -0.83
CA SER A 94 -12.36 -7.86 -1.01
C SER A 94 -10.99 -7.23 -1.20
N LEU A 95 -10.04 -7.60 -0.34
CA LEU A 95 -8.65 -7.16 -0.43
C LEU A 95 -8.07 -7.58 -1.79
N ALA A 96 -8.34 -8.81 -2.25
CA ALA A 96 -7.87 -9.30 -3.55
C ALA A 96 -8.32 -8.40 -4.71
N THR A 97 -9.59 -7.96 -4.71
CA THR A 97 -10.14 -7.03 -5.71
C THR A 97 -9.45 -5.67 -5.64
N CYS A 98 -9.25 -5.12 -4.44
CA CYS A 98 -8.55 -3.84 -4.30
C CYS A 98 -7.08 -3.94 -4.74
N LEU A 99 -6.40 -5.04 -4.43
CA LEU A 99 -5.02 -5.31 -4.83
C LEU A 99 -4.87 -5.51 -6.35
N ALA A 100 -5.93 -5.92 -7.07
CA ALA A 100 -5.90 -6.08 -8.52
C ALA A 100 -5.49 -4.79 -9.26
N THR A 101 -5.80 -3.62 -8.68
CA THR A 101 -5.38 -2.32 -9.22
C THR A 101 -3.86 -2.13 -9.25
N ALA A 102 -3.15 -2.76 -8.32
CA ALA A 102 -1.69 -2.73 -8.23
C ALA A 102 -1.02 -3.86 -9.04
N GLN A 103 -1.74 -4.93 -9.39
CA GLN A 103 -1.16 -6.09 -10.07
C GLN A 103 -0.53 -5.71 -11.42
N ALA A 104 -1.18 -4.86 -12.21
CA ALA A 104 -0.64 -4.44 -13.52
C ALA A 104 0.71 -3.72 -13.39
N GLU A 105 0.85 -2.81 -12.43
CA GLU A 105 2.09 -2.07 -12.17
C GLU A 105 3.17 -2.99 -11.57
N ILE A 106 2.79 -3.87 -10.64
CA ILE A 106 3.71 -4.86 -10.07
C ILE A 106 4.26 -5.77 -11.18
N MET A 107 3.42 -6.27 -12.10
CA MET A 107 3.85 -7.12 -13.21
C MET A 107 4.82 -6.41 -14.15
N GLN A 108 4.65 -5.11 -14.39
CA GLN A 108 5.58 -4.32 -15.20
C GLN A 108 6.95 -4.16 -14.53
N ASN A 109 6.99 -4.17 -13.19
CA ASN A 109 8.18 -3.97 -12.39
C ASN A 109 8.88 -5.28 -11.94
N ILE A 110 8.41 -6.46 -12.37
CA ILE A 110 9.12 -7.74 -12.15
C ILE A 110 10.24 -7.88 -13.20
N PRO A 111 11.53 -7.86 -12.80
CA PRO A 111 12.63 -8.12 -13.72
C PRO A 111 12.48 -9.53 -14.30
N GLY A 112 12.38 -9.64 -15.63
CA GLY A 112 12.21 -10.92 -16.35
C GLY A 112 10.76 -11.27 -16.75
N ALA A 113 9.74 -10.55 -16.27
CA ALA A 113 8.36 -10.72 -16.76
C ALA A 113 8.13 -10.11 -18.17
N GLN A 114 9.05 -9.26 -18.62
CA GLN A 114 9.03 -8.59 -19.93
C GLN A 114 9.56 -9.47 -21.08
N GLY A 115 9.59 -10.80 -20.89
CA GLY A 115 10.31 -11.74 -21.75
C GLY A 115 9.56 -12.99 -22.20
N LEU A 116 8.22 -12.99 -22.19
CA LEU A 116 7.47 -13.97 -22.98
C LEU A 116 6.96 -13.27 -24.24
N PRO A 117 7.64 -13.42 -25.40
CA PRO A 117 7.01 -13.09 -26.67
C PRO A 117 5.74 -13.94 -26.79
N GLN A 118 4.64 -13.30 -27.19
CA GLN A 118 3.48 -14.01 -27.72
C GLN A 118 3.86 -14.78 -28.98
#